data_AF-A0A8J7QJU0-F1
#
_entry.id   AF-A0A8J7QJU0-F1
#
_cell.length_a   1.000
_cell.length_b   1.000
_cell.length_c   1.000
_cell.angle_alpha   90.00
_cell.angle_beta   90.00
_cell.angle_gamma   90.00
#
_symmetry.space_group_name_H-M   'P 1'
#
loop_
_entity.id
_entity.type
_entity.pdbx_description
1 polymer ?
#
loop_
_entity_poly.entity_id
_entity_poly.type
_entity_poly.pdbx_seq_one_letter_code
_entity_poly.pdbx_strand_id
1 'polypeptide(L)'
;MPRLALFLFLSVPMLFTFAQDAISLDLQPYDRYQATPTATLAGTLSPADSVLFLNGNAVTPDPSGAFSVVVPLIEGENTLLFRATHAALPARTFKHALVFDQTPPRLLVDQPGLPFYTNQT
;
A
#
# COMPACT_ATOMS: atom_id res chain seq x y z
N MET A 1 54.82 -36.74 6.57
CA MET A 1 54.56 -35.32 6.90
C MET A 1 54.38 -34.52 5.61
N PRO A 2 53.19 -33.95 5.36
CA PRO A 2 53.15 -32.61 4.76
C PRO A 2 52.11 -31.68 5.40
N ARG A 3 52.63 -30.52 5.81
CA ARG A 3 52.08 -29.14 5.83
C ARG A 3 50.60 -28.92 6.19
N LEU A 4 50.43 -28.48 7.44
CA LEU A 4 49.28 -27.74 7.95
C LEU A 4 49.09 -26.45 7.12
N ALA A 5 47.98 -26.35 6.38
CA ALA A 5 47.55 -25.11 5.75
C ALA A 5 46.71 -24.31 6.75
N LEU A 6 47.29 -23.26 7.31
CA LEU A 6 46.59 -22.28 8.14
C LEU A 6 45.77 -21.37 7.23
N PHE A 7 44.47 -21.65 7.09
CA PHE A 7 43.54 -20.74 6.43
C PHE A 7 43.21 -19.60 7.39
N LEU A 8 43.87 -18.44 7.21
CA LEU A 8 43.40 -17.19 7.79
C LEU A 8 42.04 -16.85 7.15
N PHE A 9 40.96 -16.92 7.92
CA PHE A 9 39.72 -16.24 7.55
C PHE A 9 39.95 -14.75 7.71
N LEU A 10 40.32 -14.05 6.64
CA LEU A 10 40.14 -12.60 6.58
C LEU A 10 38.63 -12.34 6.59
N SER A 11 38.06 -12.18 7.78
CA SER A 11 36.74 -11.60 7.95
C SER A 11 36.84 -10.12 7.64
N VAL A 12 36.66 -9.76 6.37
CA VAL A 12 36.38 -8.38 6.01
C VAL A 12 34.95 -8.13 6.46
N PRO A 13 34.69 -7.23 7.44
CA PRO A 13 33.32 -6.84 7.70
C PRO A 13 32.83 -6.13 6.44
N MET A 14 31.96 -6.80 5.68
CA MET A 14 31.21 -6.15 4.62
C MET A 14 30.32 -5.12 5.32
N LEU A 15 30.79 -3.87 5.35
CA LEU A 15 30.00 -2.73 5.77
C LEU A 15 28.81 -2.63 4.82
N PHE A 16 27.67 -3.18 5.21
CA PHE A 16 26.40 -2.87 4.57
C PHE A 16 26.02 -1.47 5.01
N THR A 17 26.39 -0.46 4.23
CA THR A 17 25.79 0.87 4.35
C THR A 17 24.33 0.73 3.91
N PHE A 18 23.41 0.65 4.87
CA PHE A 18 22.00 0.91 4.62
C PHE A 18 21.90 2.43 4.37
N ALA A 19 21.89 2.85 3.11
CA ALA A 19 21.60 4.24 2.79
C ALA A 19 20.13 4.49 3.16
N GLN A 20 19.90 4.92 4.41
CA GLN A 20 18.57 5.17 4.98
C GLN A 20 17.93 6.47 4.46
N ASP A 21 18.67 7.23 3.66
CA ASP A 21 18.22 8.50 3.11
C ASP A 21 17.40 8.27 1.83
N ALA A 22 16.13 7.92 2.01
CA ALA A 22 15.19 7.77 0.92
C ALA A 22 13.85 8.38 1.29
N ILE A 23 13.17 8.93 0.28
CA ILE A 23 11.78 9.37 0.44
C ILE A 23 10.91 8.16 0.82
N SER A 24 10.07 8.28 1.83
CA SER A 24 9.07 7.28 2.19
C SER A 24 7.67 7.87 2.12
N LEU A 25 6.73 7.04 1.70
CA LEU A 25 5.31 7.34 1.70
C LEU A 25 4.64 6.24 2.50
N ASP A 26 4.06 6.62 3.64
CA ASP A 26 3.34 5.72 4.52
C ASP A 26 1.85 6.04 4.43
N LEU A 27 1.11 5.23 3.66
CA LEU A 27 -0.34 5.38 3.57
C LEU A 27 -0.99 4.73 4.78
N GLN A 28 -1.96 5.42 5.37
CA GLN A 28 -2.84 4.80 6.34
C GLN A 28 -3.56 3.61 5.67
N PRO A 29 -3.86 2.53 6.42
CA PRO A 29 -4.57 1.38 5.89
C PRO A 29 -5.89 1.80 5.22
N TYR A 30 -6.14 1.26 4.04
CA TYR A 30 -7.37 1.46 3.29
C TYR A 30 -7.86 0.12 2.74
N ASP A 31 -9.18 -0.03 2.60
CA ASP A 31 -9.75 -1.20 1.94
C ASP A 31 -9.45 -1.16 0.44
N ARG A 32 -8.94 -2.27 -0.10
CA ARG A 32 -8.67 -2.37 -1.53
C ARG A 32 -9.94 -2.21 -2.37
N TYR A 33 -11.07 -2.67 -1.85
CA TYR A 33 -12.38 -2.56 -2.50
C TYR A 33 -13.17 -1.42 -1.88
N GLN A 34 -13.65 -0.52 -2.73
CA GLN A 34 -14.40 0.67 -2.38
C GLN A 34 -15.82 0.51 -2.90
N ALA A 35 -16.82 0.86 -2.09
CA ALA A 35 -18.23 0.84 -2.49
C ALA A 35 -18.72 2.23 -2.96
N THR A 36 -17.87 3.26 -2.82
CA THR A 36 -18.14 4.65 -3.18
C THR A 36 -17.28 5.10 -4.36
N PRO A 37 -17.77 6.02 -5.21
CA PRO A 37 -17.04 6.54 -6.36
C PRO A 37 -15.89 7.48 -5.98
N THR A 38 -15.60 7.62 -4.69
CA THR A 38 -14.48 8.37 -4.16
C THR A 38 -13.80 7.57 -3.05
N ALA A 39 -12.49 7.75 -2.92
CA ALA A 39 -11.72 7.25 -1.78
C ALA A 39 -10.95 8.40 -1.13
N THR A 40 -10.90 8.39 0.21
CA THR A 40 -10.06 9.29 0.99
C THR A 40 -8.76 8.56 1.30
N LEU A 41 -7.64 9.11 0.83
CA LEU A 41 -6.32 8.57 1.08
C LEU A 41 -5.57 9.53 1.98
N ALA A 42 -5.10 9.01 3.10
CA ALA A 42 -4.33 9.77 4.06
C ALA A 42 -3.07 9.01 4.43
N GLY A 43 -2.05 9.74 4.87
CA GLY A 43 -0.74 9.18 5.11
C GLY A 43 0.28 10.22 5.51
N THR A 44 1.53 9.78 5.64
CA THR A 44 2.67 10.65 5.89
C THR A 44 3.71 10.50 4.79
N LEU A 45 4.33 11.62 4.44
CA LEU A 45 5.44 11.73 3.51
C LEU A 45 6.68 12.14 4.30
N SER A 46 7.77 11.40 4.14
CA SER A 46 9.06 11.74 4.72
C SER A 46 10.13 11.79 3.64
N PRO A 47 11.03 12.78 3.63
CA PRO A 47 11.04 13.98 4.48
C PRO A 47 9.81 14.88 4.29
N ALA A 48 9.39 15.61 5.34
CA ALA A 48 8.17 16.43 5.35
C ALA A 48 8.22 17.63 4.38
N ASP A 49 9.41 18.07 3.99
CA ASP A 49 9.66 19.11 2.98
C ASP A 49 9.69 18.56 1.54
N SER A 50 9.35 17.28 1.34
CA SER A 50 9.17 16.69 0.01
C SER A 50 7.88 17.17 -0.65
N VAL A 51 7.89 17.22 -1.98
CA VAL A 51 6.70 17.53 -2.79
C VAL A 51 6.04 16.23 -3.25
N LEU A 52 4.74 16.10 -3.05
CA LEU A 52 3.93 14.93 -3.44
C LEU A 52 3.03 15.26 -4.64
N PHE A 53 2.96 14.31 -5.58
CA PHE A 53 2.02 14.31 -6.68
C PHE A 53 1.23 13.01 -6.67
N LEU A 54 -0.08 13.10 -6.91
CA LEU A 54 -0.99 11.98 -7.09
C LEU A 54 -1.61 12.06 -8.48
N ASN A 55 -1.35 11.07 -9.33
CA ASN A 55 -1.78 11.05 -10.74
C ASN A 55 -1.39 12.33 -11.50
N GLY A 56 -0.25 12.94 -11.15
CA GLY A 56 0.25 14.19 -11.73
C GLY A 56 -0.26 15.47 -11.06
N ASN A 57 -1.27 15.39 -10.19
CA ASN A 57 -1.78 16.54 -9.44
C ASN A 57 -0.98 16.74 -8.15
N ALA A 58 -0.61 17.98 -7.83
CA ALA A 58 0.09 18.27 -6.59
C ALA A 58 -0.80 18.00 -5.36
N VAL A 59 -0.25 17.32 -4.36
CA VAL A 59 -0.84 17.13 -3.04
C VAL A 59 0.12 17.80 -2.07
N THR A 60 -0.37 18.75 -1.28
CA THR A 60 0.45 19.49 -0.32
C THR A 60 0.28 18.84 1.06
N PRO A 61 1.32 18.17 1.59
CA PRO A 61 1.32 17.74 2.98
C PRO A 61 1.40 18.94 3.92
N ASP A 62 1.00 18.75 5.17
CA ASP A 62 1.21 19.71 6.24
C ASP A 62 2.70 19.73 6.67
N PRO A 63 3.11 20.64 7.58
CA PRO A 63 4.51 20.72 8.02
C PRO A 63 5.06 19.46 8.72
N SER A 64 4.19 18.52 9.13
CA SER A 64 4.58 17.22 9.67
C SER A 64 4.74 16.14 8.60
N GLY A 65 4.43 16.48 7.34
CA GLY A 65 4.41 15.55 6.21
C GLY A 65 3.08 14.79 6.09
N ALA A 66 2.08 15.07 6.93
CA ALA A 66 0.79 14.40 6.85
C ALA A 66 -0.06 14.99 5.73
N PHE A 67 -0.81 14.15 5.03
CA PHE A 67 -1.74 14.60 3.99
C PHE A 67 -3.04 13.80 4.04
N SER A 68 -4.09 14.38 3.47
CA SER A 68 -5.36 13.71 3.20
C SER A 68 -5.93 14.26 1.89
N VAL A 69 -6.25 13.36 0.97
CA VAL A 69 -6.73 13.70 -0.37
C VAL A 69 -7.88 12.80 -0.77
N VAL A 70 -8.91 13.39 -1.38
CA VAL A 70 -10.04 12.65 -1.95
C VAL A 70 -9.77 12.41 -3.42
N VAL A 71 -9.83 11.16 -3.85
CA VAL A 71 -9.68 10.76 -5.26
C VAL A 71 -11.01 10.25 -5.82
N PRO A 72 -11.41 10.69 -7.04
CA PRO A 72 -12.49 10.04 -7.75
C PRO A 72 -12.03 8.68 -8.29
N LEU A 73 -12.94 7.70 -8.29
CA LEU A 73 -12.73 6.35 -8.80
C LEU A 73 -13.69 6.08 -9.96
N ILE A 74 -13.20 5.32 -10.94
CA ILE A 74 -14.00 4.71 -12.00
C ILE A 74 -14.30 3.26 -11.64
N GLU A 75 -15.43 2.70 -12.07
CA GLU A 75 -15.77 1.30 -11.78
C GLU A 75 -14.65 0.36 -12.24
N GLY A 76 -14.30 -0.62 -11.41
CA GLY A 76 -13.19 -1.53 -11.64
C GLY A 76 -11.85 -1.05 -11.05
N GLU A 77 -10.74 -1.45 -11.68
CA GLU A 77 -9.39 -1.20 -11.16
C GLU A 77 -8.91 0.24 -11.44
N ASN A 78 -8.52 0.93 -10.38
CA ASN A 78 -7.93 2.27 -10.38
C ASN A 78 -6.48 2.18 -9.91
N THR A 79 -5.54 2.43 -10.82
CA THR A 79 -4.12 2.54 -10.45
C THR A 79 -3.79 3.98 -10.09
N LEU A 80 -3.39 4.19 -8.84
CA LEU A 80 -2.94 5.46 -8.30
C LEU A 80 -1.42 5.54 -8.32
N LEU A 81 -0.91 6.61 -8.92
CA LEU A 81 0.52 6.88 -9.04
C LEU A 81 0.91 8.03 -8.12
N PHE A 82 1.58 7.71 -7.02
CA PHE A 82 2.20 8.70 -6.16
C PHE A 82 3.63 8.93 -6.62
N ARG A 83 3.99 10.19 -6.89
CA ARG A 83 5.36 10.60 -7.18
C ARG A 83 5.79 11.62 -6.14
N ALA A 84 6.92 11.37 -5.50
CA ALA A 84 7.49 12.27 -4.52
C ALA A 84 8.88 12.74 -4.97
N THR A 85 9.15 14.03 -4.79
CA THR A 85 10.42 14.66 -5.16
C THR A 85 10.95 15.46 -3.98
N HIS A 86 12.27 15.43 -3.79
CA HIS A 86 12.96 16.15 -2.74
C HIS A 86 14.25 16.77 -3.31
N ALA A 87 14.73 17.87 -2.73
CA ALA A 87 15.88 18.60 -3.27
C ALA A 87 17.19 17.81 -3.15
N ALA A 88 17.37 17.10 -2.05
CA ALA A 88 18.60 16.36 -1.74
C ALA A 88 18.52 14.84 -1.98
N LEU A 89 17.34 14.30 -2.30
CA LEU A 89 17.12 12.86 -2.43
C LEU A 89 16.59 12.49 -3.83
N PRO A 90 16.88 11.27 -4.33
CA PRO A 90 16.28 10.78 -5.55
C PRO A 90 14.75 10.75 -5.47
N ALA A 91 14.09 11.15 -6.57
CA ALA A 91 12.65 11.04 -6.67
C ALA A 91 12.18 9.58 -6.56
N ARG A 92 11.00 9.37 -5.96
CA ARG A 92 10.40 8.04 -5.83
C ARG A 92 8.98 8.01 -6.37
N THR A 93 8.58 6.81 -6.77
CA THR A 93 7.25 6.53 -7.30
C THR A 93 6.67 5.33 -6.59
N PHE A 94 5.42 5.46 -6.12
CA PHE A 94 4.67 4.42 -5.43
C PHE A 94 3.37 4.16 -6.20
N LYS A 95 3.03 2.89 -6.39
CA LYS A 95 1.82 2.47 -7.09
C LYS A 95 0.87 1.83 -6.09
N HIS A 96 -0.38 2.29 -6.08
CA HIS A 96 -1.44 1.74 -5.24
C HIS A 96 -2.65 1.44 -6.10
N ALA A 97 -3.23 0.25 -5.93
CA ALA A 97 -4.42 -0.16 -6.66
C ALA A 97 -5.64 -0.13 -5.73
N LEU A 98 -6.69 0.55 -6.18
CA LEU A 98 -8.04 0.50 -5.59
C LEU A 98 -8.98 -0.14 -6.60
N VAL A 99 -9.99 -0.85 -6.12
CA VAL A 99 -11.06 -1.39 -6.93
C VAL A 99 -12.35 -0.75 -6.47
N PHE A 100 -13.03 -0.04 -7.36
CA PHE A 100 -14.39 0.43 -7.09
C PHE A 100 -15.36 -0.66 -7.58
N ASP A 101 -16.17 -1.18 -6.66
CA ASP A 101 -17.14 -2.24 -6.91
C ASP A 101 -18.48 -1.87 -6.25
N GLN A 102 -19.50 -1.66 -7.08
CA GLN A 102 -20.86 -1.37 -6.62
C GLN A 102 -21.79 -2.59 -6.66
N THR A 103 -21.28 -3.78 -6.95
CA THR A 103 -22.07 -4.99 -7.07
C THR A 103 -22.19 -5.69 -5.72
N PRO A 104 -23.33 -5.55 -5.00
CA PRO A 104 -23.50 -6.27 -3.74
C PRO A 104 -23.60 -7.78 -4.00
N PRO A 105 -23.08 -8.62 -3.09
CA PRO A 105 -23.25 -10.06 -3.20
C PRO A 105 -24.73 -10.43 -3.09
N ARG A 106 -25.17 -11.41 -3.91
CA ARG A 106 -26.52 -12.00 -3.80
C ARG A 106 -26.43 -13.35 -3.11
N LEU A 107 -27.15 -13.52 -2.00
CA LEU A 107 -27.31 -14.80 -1.31
C LEU A 107 -28.74 -15.30 -1.51
N LEU A 108 -28.88 -16.49 -2.09
CA LEU A 108 -30.14 -17.23 -2.15
C LEU A 108 -30.04 -18.40 -1.19
N VAL A 109 -30.99 -18.49 -0.25
CA VAL A 109 -31.18 -19.67 0.58
C VAL A 109 -32.39 -20.40 0.01
N ASP A 110 -32.15 -21.44 -0.78
CA ASP A 110 -33.22 -22.37 -1.12
C ASP A 110 -33.56 -23.17 0.14
N GLN A 111 -34.77 -22.95 0.65
CA GLN A 111 -35.33 -23.81 1.68
C GLN A 111 -35.42 -25.25 1.12
N PRO A 112 -35.13 -26.29 1.91
CA PRO A 112 -35.61 -27.61 1.54
C PRO A 112 -37.15 -27.56 1.50
N GLY A 113 -37.72 -27.85 0.33
CA GLY A 113 -39.16 -27.88 0.12
C GLY A 113 -39.85 -29.06 0.84
N LEU A 114 -41.09 -28.80 1.25
CA LEU A 114 -42.12 -29.72 1.78
C LEU A 114 -42.01 -30.13 3.27
N PRO A 115 -43.16 -30.36 3.94
CA PRO A 115 -43.30 -30.16 5.39
C PRO A 115 -42.66 -31.27 6.24
N PHE A 116 -42.06 -30.85 7.34
CA PHE A 116 -41.66 -31.74 8.43
C PHE A 116 -42.91 -32.41 9.03
N TYR A 117 -43.11 -33.70 8.75
CA TYR A 117 -43.98 -34.55 9.55
C TYR A 117 -43.18 -35.00 10.78
N THR A 118 -43.48 -34.45 11.96
CA THR A 118 -42.95 -34.96 13.23
C THR A 118 -44.06 -35.70 13.98
N ASN A 119 -44.41 -36.90 13.52
CA ASN A 119 -45.08 -37.86 14.37
C ASN A 119 -44.02 -38.53 15.26
N GLN A 120 -43.79 -37.92 16.42
CA GLN A 120 -43.02 -38.53 17.49
C GLN A 120 -43.99 -39.41 18.30
N THR A 121 -43.77 -40.74 18.26
CA THR A 121 -44.42 -41.73 19.13
C THR A 121 -43.78 -41.78 20.51
#